data_AF-A0A6L4AV27-F1
#
_entry.id   AF-A0A6L4AV27-F1
#
_cell.length_a   1.000
_cell.length_b   1.000
_cell.length_c   1.000
_cell.angle_alpha   90.00
_cell.angle_beta   90.00
_cell.angle_gamma   90.00
#
_symmetry.space_group_name_H-M   'P 1'
#
loop_
_entity.id
_entity.type
_entity.pdbx_description
1 polymer ?
#
loop_
_entity_poly.entity_id
_entity_poly.type
_entity_poly.pdbx_seq_one_letter_code
_entity_poly.pdbx_strand_id
1 'polypeptide(L)'
;MKRVLILAAMVLLVASAGYAANSVVGSRHDLRAAGGGTPTGSGLLEVCAVCHTPHQAAAANAQDPLWNHSGTLTTAFGVYASSTLNATPTNIGGAPMGSQSVSMLCMSCHDGTISVLAMYNPPNSGAGTVTAVAGRIDAAGLIISNANMGTSLVDDHPINFTYDGALVTADGGLRDPSVPPIAGWLVGGTVQCSSCHNVHDNFYIPFLNTTNTASALCVACHIK
;
A
#
# COMPACT_ATOMS: atom_id res chain seq x y z
N MET A 1 -18.20 38.60 -27.48
CA MET A 1 -16.83 38.11 -27.24
C MET A 1 -16.56 37.83 -25.75
N LYS A 2 -16.65 38.81 -24.84
CA LYS A 2 -16.41 38.59 -23.39
C LYS A 2 -17.30 37.51 -22.74
N ARG A 3 -18.58 37.43 -23.11
CA ARG A 3 -19.52 36.41 -22.59
C ARG A 3 -19.21 34.99 -23.06
N VAL A 4 -18.67 34.83 -24.27
CA VAL A 4 -18.27 33.53 -24.83
C VAL A 4 -16.97 33.04 -24.19
N LEU A 5 -16.03 33.96 -23.90
CA LEU A 5 -14.80 33.66 -23.17
C LEU A 5 -15.07 33.22 -21.72
N ILE A 6 -16.06 33.82 -21.05
CA ILE A 6 -16.46 33.43 -19.68
C ILE A 6 -17.11 32.04 -19.67
N LEU A 7 -17.98 31.74 -20.64
CA LEU A 7 -18.59 30.41 -20.79
C LEU A 7 -17.56 29.33 -21.13
N ALA A 8 -16.60 29.62 -22.03
CA ALA A 8 -15.51 28.69 -22.34
C ALA A 8 -14.61 28.43 -21.12
N ALA A 9 -14.26 29.46 -20.34
CA ALA A 9 -13.50 29.31 -19.10
C ALA A 9 -14.24 28.48 -18.05
N MET A 10 -15.56 28.66 -17.90
CA MET A 10 -16.38 27.85 -16.98
C MET A 10 -16.48 26.38 -17.42
N VAL A 11 -16.61 26.10 -18.71
CA VAL A 11 -16.62 24.72 -19.22
C VAL A 11 -15.26 24.05 -19.05
N LEU A 12 -14.14 24.78 -19.22
CA LEU A 12 -12.80 24.27 -18.94
C LEU A 12 -12.54 24.02 -17.45
N LEU A 13 -13.10 24.83 -16.53
CA LEU A 13 -12.98 24.60 -15.08
C LEU A 13 -13.80 23.38 -14.58
N VAL A 14 -14.90 23.03 -15.26
CA VAL A 14 -15.70 21.85 -14.90
C VAL A 14 -15.07 20.57 -15.48
N ALA A 15 -14.36 20.67 -16.61
CA ALA A 15 -13.65 19.54 -17.22
C ALA A 15 -12.40 19.09 -16.43
N SER A 16 -11.86 19.93 -15.54
CA SER A 16 -10.73 19.57 -14.66
C SER A 16 -11.13 18.82 -13.38
N ALA A 17 -12.42 18.54 -13.16
CA ALA A 17 -12.88 17.81 -11.97
C ALA A 17 -12.84 16.28 -12.12
N GLY A 18 -12.31 15.76 -13.22
CA GLY A 18 -12.00 14.34 -13.40
C GLY A 18 -10.66 13.95 -12.77
N TYR A 19 -10.37 14.40 -11.56
CA TYR A 19 -9.31 13.76 -10.77
C TYR A 19 -9.85 12.38 -10.39
N ALA A 20 -9.17 11.31 -10.81
CA ALA A 20 -9.38 9.98 -10.25
C ALA A 20 -9.43 10.15 -8.73
N ALA A 21 -10.60 9.94 -8.13
CA ALA A 21 -10.75 10.09 -6.70
C ALA A 21 -9.92 8.97 -6.08
N ASN A 22 -8.77 9.33 -5.50
CA ASN A 22 -8.02 8.46 -4.60
C ASN A 22 -8.99 7.99 -3.51
N SER A 23 -9.52 6.79 -3.69
CA SER A 23 -10.54 6.22 -2.86
C SER A 23 -10.35 4.72 -2.81
N VAL A 24 -10.43 4.19 -1.61
CA VAL A 24 -10.48 2.74 -1.42
C VAL A 24 -11.90 2.21 -1.58
N VAL A 25 -12.93 3.06 -1.70
CA VAL A 25 -14.35 2.65 -1.75
C VAL A 25 -14.59 1.61 -2.85
N GLY A 26 -15.19 0.48 -2.47
CA GLY A 26 -15.47 -0.65 -3.36
C GLY A 26 -14.23 -1.46 -3.78
N SER A 27 -13.02 -1.08 -3.36
CA SER A 27 -11.80 -1.84 -3.60
C SER A 27 -11.65 -3.00 -2.61
N ARG A 28 -10.63 -3.84 -2.82
CA ARG A 28 -10.31 -4.92 -1.88
C ARG A 28 -9.93 -4.45 -0.47
N HIS A 29 -9.51 -3.19 -0.30
CA HIS A 29 -9.21 -2.58 1.01
C HIS A 29 -10.40 -1.83 1.61
N ASP A 30 -11.56 -1.80 0.93
CA ASP A 30 -12.81 -1.36 1.56
C ASP A 30 -13.42 -2.52 2.34
N LEU A 31 -13.14 -2.51 3.65
CA LEU A 31 -13.52 -3.53 4.61
C LEU A 31 -14.87 -3.26 5.28
N ARG A 32 -15.62 -2.24 4.85
CA ARG A 32 -16.92 -1.91 5.44
C ARG A 32 -17.92 -3.06 5.28
N ALA A 33 -18.74 -3.24 6.30
CA ALA A 33 -19.77 -4.28 6.38
C ALA A 33 -20.75 -4.29 5.19
N ALA A 34 -21.03 -3.11 4.63
CA ALA A 34 -21.90 -2.94 3.46
C ALA A 34 -21.24 -2.02 2.44
N GLY A 35 -21.34 -2.38 1.16
CA GLY A 35 -20.78 -1.58 0.05
C GLY A 35 -19.25 -1.64 -0.07
N GLY A 36 -18.56 -2.44 0.75
CA GLY A 36 -17.14 -2.71 0.62
C GLY A 36 -16.79 -3.74 -0.45
N GLY A 37 -15.57 -3.68 -1.00
CA GLY A 37 -15.09 -4.69 -1.95
C GLY A 37 -14.61 -5.97 -1.27
N THR A 38 -14.37 -5.92 0.03
CA THR A 38 -14.15 -7.07 0.91
C THR A 38 -14.97 -6.87 2.19
N PRO A 39 -16.30 -7.04 2.15
CA PRO A 39 -17.16 -6.71 3.28
C PRO A 39 -16.91 -7.67 4.43
N THR A 40 -16.09 -7.23 5.40
CA THR A 40 -15.83 -7.97 6.61
C THR A 40 -16.75 -7.46 7.70
N GLY A 41 -17.66 -8.32 8.13
CA GLY A 41 -18.42 -8.09 9.34
C GLY A 41 -19.72 -7.34 9.24
N SER A 42 -20.31 -7.16 10.41
CA SER A 42 -21.43 -6.26 10.67
C SER A 42 -20.95 -5.05 11.48
N GLY A 43 -21.37 -3.84 11.12
CA GLY A 43 -21.20 -2.63 11.96
C GLY A 43 -20.02 -1.71 11.63
N LEU A 44 -19.04 -2.15 10.81
CA LEU A 44 -17.99 -1.26 10.31
C LEU A 44 -18.52 -0.40 9.14
N LEU A 45 -18.62 0.92 9.36
CA LEU A 45 -19.18 1.86 8.37
C LEU A 45 -18.13 2.82 7.79
N GLU A 46 -17.03 3.01 8.52
CA GLU A 46 -15.97 3.95 8.20
C GLU A 46 -14.92 3.30 7.30
N VAL A 47 -14.78 3.85 6.10
CA VAL A 47 -13.95 3.27 5.04
C VAL A 47 -12.45 3.25 5.38
N CYS A 48 -11.95 4.26 6.08
CA CYS A 48 -10.54 4.36 6.42
C CYS A 48 -10.20 3.80 7.80
N ALA A 49 -11.19 3.45 8.63
CA ALA A 49 -10.97 3.22 10.05
C ALA A 49 -10.02 2.04 10.31
N VAL A 50 -10.07 0.98 9.49
CA VAL A 50 -9.16 -0.17 9.66
C VAL A 50 -7.70 0.24 9.55
N CYS A 51 -7.37 1.10 8.59
CA CYS A 51 -5.99 1.53 8.35
C CYS A 51 -5.60 2.74 9.19
N HIS A 52 -6.52 3.69 9.40
CA HIS A 52 -6.21 4.99 10.00
C HIS A 52 -7.14 5.34 11.17
N THR A 53 -6.61 6.07 12.14
CA THR A 53 -7.37 6.66 13.25
C THR A 53 -6.96 8.12 13.44
N PRO A 54 -7.87 9.03 13.83
CA PRO A 54 -7.50 10.40 14.14
C PRO A 54 -6.70 10.53 15.44
N HIS A 55 -6.79 9.55 16.35
CA HIS A 55 -6.11 9.54 17.65
C HIS A 55 -5.69 8.12 18.01
N GLN A 56 -4.49 7.96 18.55
CA GLN A 56 -4.00 6.65 19.02
C GLN A 56 -3.12 6.85 20.25
N ALA A 57 -3.25 5.96 21.23
CA ALA A 57 -2.48 6.03 22.46
C ALA A 57 -1.04 5.50 22.29
N ALA A 58 -0.78 4.67 21.28
CA ALA A 58 0.54 4.09 21.05
C ALA A 58 1.38 4.93 20.10
N ALA A 59 2.59 5.28 20.54
CA ALA A 59 3.63 5.93 19.74
C ALA A 59 4.28 4.98 18.71
N ALA A 60 3.90 3.69 18.70
CA ALA A 60 4.54 2.65 17.89
C ALA A 60 4.42 2.87 16.37
N ASN A 61 3.46 3.70 15.93
CA ASN A 61 3.14 3.89 14.52
C ASN A 61 3.05 5.37 14.15
N ALA A 62 4.18 6.10 14.24
CA ALA A 62 4.29 7.52 13.93
C ALA A 62 4.19 7.83 12.42
N GLN A 63 3.15 7.32 11.76
CA GLN A 63 2.77 7.69 10.40
C GLN A 63 1.58 8.63 10.48
N ASP A 64 1.65 9.78 9.82
CA ASP A 64 0.49 10.64 9.65
C ASP A 64 -0.13 10.39 8.26
N PRO A 65 -1.44 10.06 8.16
CA PRO A 65 -2.39 9.87 9.27
C PRO A 65 -2.13 8.60 10.10
N LEU A 66 -2.37 8.66 11.42
CA LEU A 66 -2.04 7.60 12.39
C LEU A 66 -2.56 6.23 11.97
N TRP A 67 -1.68 5.23 12.00
CA TRP A 67 -2.01 3.85 11.67
C TRP A 67 -2.81 3.17 12.78
N ASN A 68 -3.87 2.47 12.39
CA ASN A 68 -4.85 1.89 13.30
C ASN A 68 -4.90 0.36 13.32
N HIS A 69 -4.19 -0.33 12.42
CA HIS A 69 -4.18 -1.80 12.39
C HIS A 69 -3.05 -2.36 13.28
N SER A 70 -3.36 -3.42 14.02
CA SER A 70 -2.42 -4.06 14.95
C SER A 70 -1.20 -4.64 14.24
N GLY A 71 0.00 -4.25 14.69
CA GLY A 71 1.24 -4.75 14.10
C GLY A 71 1.49 -6.24 14.30
N THR A 72 2.14 -6.85 13.30
CA THR A 72 2.57 -8.24 13.33
C THR A 72 3.64 -8.52 14.39
N LEU A 73 3.64 -9.73 14.94
CA LEU A 73 4.71 -10.24 15.80
C LEU A 73 5.85 -10.91 15.00
N THR A 74 5.75 -10.96 13.67
CA THR A 74 6.78 -11.50 12.81
C THR A 74 8.04 -10.63 12.88
N THR A 75 9.08 -11.15 13.52
CA THR A 75 10.36 -10.46 13.74
C THR A 75 11.34 -10.64 12.58
N ALA A 76 11.06 -11.55 11.64
CA ALA A 76 11.89 -11.73 10.47
C ALA A 76 11.10 -12.27 9.28
N PHE A 77 11.11 -11.51 8.18
CA PHE A 77 10.60 -11.95 6.88
C PHE A 77 11.70 -12.48 5.95
N GLY A 78 12.97 -12.30 6.34
CA GLY A 78 14.09 -12.53 5.45
C GLY A 78 14.21 -11.42 4.39
N VAL A 79 15.11 -11.63 3.44
CA VAL A 79 15.32 -10.72 2.30
C VAL A 79 15.55 -11.55 1.04
N TYR A 80 15.13 -11.01 -0.10
CA TYR A 80 15.52 -11.56 -1.39
C TYR A 80 17.05 -11.52 -1.54
N ALA A 81 17.63 -12.63 -1.98
CA ALA A 81 19.05 -12.76 -2.24
C ALA A 81 19.29 -13.43 -3.59
N SER A 82 20.16 -12.82 -4.40
CA SER A 82 20.62 -13.39 -5.66
C SER A 82 22.07 -12.96 -5.90
N SER A 83 22.85 -13.82 -6.57
CA SER A 83 24.22 -13.51 -6.98
C SER A 83 24.31 -12.36 -7.98
N THR A 84 23.19 -11.98 -8.60
CA THR A 84 23.10 -10.87 -9.55
C THR A 84 22.43 -9.63 -8.95
N LEU A 85 22.16 -9.62 -7.64
CA LEU A 85 21.58 -8.46 -6.97
C LEU A 85 22.70 -7.50 -6.54
N ASN A 86 22.66 -6.27 -7.03
CA ASN A 86 23.60 -5.22 -6.61
C ASN A 86 23.09 -4.40 -5.40
N ALA A 87 21.79 -4.46 -5.12
CA ALA A 87 21.20 -3.83 -3.94
C ALA A 87 21.49 -4.61 -2.66
N THR A 88 21.37 -3.93 -1.52
CA THR A 88 21.50 -4.55 -0.18
C THR A 88 20.20 -4.38 0.59
N PRO A 89 19.18 -5.22 0.36
CA PRO A 89 17.96 -5.24 1.15
C PRO A 89 18.22 -5.54 2.62
N THR A 90 17.44 -4.92 3.48
CA THR A 90 17.44 -5.19 4.92
C THR A 90 16.09 -5.73 5.35
N ASN A 91 16.09 -6.64 6.32
CA ASN A 91 14.87 -7.25 6.84
C ASN A 91 13.95 -6.17 7.43
N ILE A 92 12.67 -6.21 7.09
CA ILE A 92 11.66 -5.29 7.64
C ILE A 92 11.08 -5.77 8.97
N GLY A 93 11.16 -7.07 9.26
CA GLY A 93 10.57 -7.70 10.44
C GLY A 93 11.14 -7.13 11.74
N GLY A 94 10.27 -6.92 12.72
CA GLY A 94 10.62 -6.31 14.00
C GLY A 94 10.96 -4.81 13.93
N ALA A 95 11.00 -4.19 12.75
CA ALA A 95 11.12 -2.75 12.64
C ALA A 95 9.82 -2.05 13.12
N PRO A 96 9.91 -0.85 13.71
CA PRO A 96 8.73 -0.05 13.99
C PRO A 96 7.95 0.21 12.71
N MET A 97 6.64 -0.01 12.77
CA MET A 97 5.72 0.34 11.70
C MET A 97 5.70 1.87 11.51
N GLY A 98 5.75 2.35 10.27
CA GLY A 98 5.70 3.78 10.02
C GLY A 98 6.33 4.21 8.69
N SER A 99 6.65 5.49 8.56
CA SER A 99 7.18 6.10 7.32
C SER A 99 8.49 5.46 6.91
N GLN A 100 9.27 5.01 7.89
CA GLN A 100 10.57 4.40 7.67
C GLN A 100 10.46 2.93 7.26
N SER A 101 9.31 2.28 7.48
CA SER A 101 9.06 0.89 7.11
C SER A 101 7.60 0.72 6.66
N VAL A 102 7.24 1.40 5.57
CA VAL A 102 5.87 1.37 5.03
C VAL A 102 5.44 -0.05 4.68
N SER A 103 6.37 -0.90 4.25
CA SER A 103 6.10 -2.31 3.97
C SER A 103 5.59 -3.07 5.21
N MET A 104 6.00 -2.70 6.43
CA MET A 104 5.47 -3.30 7.67
C MET A 104 4.00 -2.96 7.91
N LEU A 105 3.50 -1.84 7.38
CA LEU A 105 2.05 -1.53 7.39
C LEU A 105 1.26 -2.52 6.54
N CYS A 106 1.82 -2.92 5.39
CA CYS A 106 1.21 -3.95 4.55
C CYS A 106 1.28 -5.32 5.25
N MET A 107 2.46 -5.66 5.78
CA MET A 107 2.69 -6.97 6.40
C MET A 107 1.89 -7.18 7.70
N SER A 108 1.35 -6.13 8.33
CA SER A 108 0.46 -6.32 9.49
C SER A 108 -0.84 -7.06 9.15
N CYS A 109 -1.26 -7.04 7.88
CA CYS A 109 -2.36 -7.86 7.37
C CYS A 109 -1.88 -9.00 6.47
N HIS A 110 -0.94 -8.69 5.57
CA HIS A 110 -0.56 -9.55 4.45
C HIS A 110 0.34 -10.71 4.84
N ASP A 111 0.87 -10.75 6.07
CA ASP A 111 1.59 -11.92 6.56
C ASP A 111 0.67 -13.07 7.00
N GLY A 112 -0.64 -12.81 7.06
CA GLY A 112 -1.66 -13.80 7.41
C GLY A 112 -1.67 -14.22 8.86
N THR A 113 -0.99 -13.49 9.76
CA THR A 113 -0.90 -13.85 11.19
C THR A 113 -1.90 -13.12 12.07
N ILE A 114 -2.41 -11.98 11.59
CA ILE A 114 -3.34 -11.12 12.34
C ILE A 114 -4.61 -10.89 11.51
N SER A 115 -5.74 -10.83 12.22
CA SER A 115 -7.04 -10.54 11.62
C SER A 115 -7.04 -9.18 10.91
N VAL A 116 -7.64 -9.07 9.73
CA VAL A 116 -7.76 -7.80 9.00
C VAL A 116 -8.57 -6.73 9.77
N LEU A 117 -9.34 -7.12 10.79
CA LEU A 117 -10.08 -6.20 11.67
C LEU A 117 -9.42 -6.00 13.04
N ALA A 118 -8.19 -6.47 13.23
CA ALA A 118 -7.43 -6.21 14.45
C ALA A 118 -6.97 -4.74 14.47
N MET A 119 -7.60 -3.93 15.31
CA MET A 119 -7.38 -2.49 15.32
C MET A 119 -7.04 -1.99 16.74
N TYR A 120 -6.24 -0.94 16.82
CA TYR A 120 -5.93 -0.27 18.08
C TYR A 120 -7.10 0.58 18.59
N ASN A 121 -7.78 1.29 17.69
CA ASN A 121 -8.91 2.17 18.00
C ASN A 121 -10.12 1.83 17.13
N PRO A 122 -11.06 1.01 17.59
CA PRO A 122 -12.27 0.71 16.82
C PRO A 122 -13.14 1.97 16.64
N PRO A 123 -13.88 2.10 15.53
CA PRO A 123 -14.74 3.25 15.31
C PRO A 123 -15.93 3.27 16.28
N ASN A 124 -16.54 4.45 16.45
CA ASN A 124 -17.69 4.64 17.34
C ASN A 124 -18.93 3.84 16.90
N SER A 125 -19.02 3.44 15.63
CA SER A 125 -20.08 2.55 15.14
C SER A 125 -19.94 1.11 15.67
N GLY A 126 -18.83 0.79 16.35
CA GLY A 126 -18.48 -0.52 16.88
C GLY A 126 -17.33 -1.19 16.12
N ALA A 127 -16.58 -2.04 16.81
CA ALA A 127 -15.62 -2.92 16.14
C ALA A 127 -16.40 -3.92 15.26
N GLY A 128 -16.06 -3.97 13.97
CA GLY A 128 -16.65 -4.97 13.08
C GLY A 128 -16.35 -6.39 13.57
N THR A 129 -17.31 -7.29 13.44
CA THR A 129 -17.07 -8.73 13.65
C THR A 129 -16.44 -9.33 12.39
N VAL A 130 -15.65 -10.39 12.47
CA VAL A 130 -15.20 -11.04 11.23
C VAL A 130 -16.36 -11.84 10.63
N THR A 131 -16.62 -11.66 9.34
CA THR A 131 -17.41 -12.60 8.53
C THR A 131 -16.48 -13.22 7.51
N ALA A 132 -16.42 -14.55 7.48
CA ALA A 132 -15.59 -15.26 6.51
C ALA A 132 -16.04 -14.92 5.08
N VAL A 133 -15.08 -14.64 4.21
CA VAL A 133 -15.30 -14.35 2.80
C VAL A 133 -14.65 -15.48 2.00
N ALA A 134 -15.48 -16.31 1.36
CA ALA A 134 -15.02 -17.51 0.66
C ALA A 134 -13.83 -17.20 -0.28
N GLY A 135 -12.73 -17.93 -0.08
CA GLY A 135 -11.50 -17.81 -0.86
C GLY A 135 -10.71 -16.51 -0.63
N ARG A 136 -11.08 -15.68 0.35
CA ARG A 136 -10.38 -14.42 0.67
C ARG A 136 -9.97 -14.31 2.13
N ILE A 137 -10.93 -14.49 3.04
CA ILE A 137 -10.75 -14.31 4.48
C ILE A 137 -11.43 -15.46 5.22
N ASP A 138 -10.74 -16.06 6.19
CA ASP A 138 -11.30 -17.14 7.00
C ASP A 138 -12.16 -16.65 8.18
N ALA A 139 -12.62 -17.56 9.03
CA ALA A 139 -13.45 -17.21 10.19
C ALA A 139 -12.67 -16.46 11.30
N ALA A 140 -11.33 -16.55 11.32
CA ALA A 140 -10.48 -15.79 12.23
C ALA A 140 -10.15 -14.39 11.69
N GLY A 141 -10.44 -14.14 10.41
CA GLY A 141 -10.19 -12.86 9.75
C GLY A 141 -8.84 -12.80 9.07
N LEU A 142 -8.19 -13.95 8.89
CA LEU A 142 -6.89 -14.07 8.25
C LEU A 142 -7.07 -14.11 6.73
N ILE A 143 -6.12 -13.52 6.00
CA ILE A 143 -6.10 -13.57 4.53
C ILE A 143 -5.73 -14.99 4.09
N ILE A 144 -6.58 -15.61 3.28
CA ILE A 144 -6.39 -16.97 2.71
C ILE A 144 -6.32 -16.97 1.18
N SER A 145 -6.39 -15.79 0.56
CA SER A 145 -6.18 -15.62 -0.89
C SER A 145 -4.69 -15.49 -1.24
N ASN A 146 -4.42 -15.31 -2.53
CA ASN A 146 -3.09 -14.96 -3.04
C ASN A 146 -2.60 -13.56 -2.62
N ALA A 147 -3.39 -12.80 -1.86
CA ALA A 147 -2.91 -11.59 -1.20
C ALA A 147 -2.13 -11.90 0.10
N ASN A 148 -2.21 -13.13 0.63
CA ASN A 148 -1.39 -13.55 1.75
C ASN A 148 0.03 -13.85 1.24
N MET A 149 0.98 -13.03 1.68
CA MET A 149 2.42 -13.12 1.40
C MET A 149 3.13 -14.07 2.38
N GLY A 150 2.48 -14.42 3.49
CA GLY A 150 3.07 -15.20 4.56
C GLY A 150 4.18 -14.45 5.30
N THR A 151 4.97 -15.20 6.04
CA THR A 151 6.03 -14.66 6.92
C THR A 151 7.42 -14.71 6.29
N SER A 152 7.50 -14.84 4.97
CA SER A 152 8.76 -14.91 4.22
C SER A 152 8.66 -14.09 2.94
N LEU A 153 9.66 -13.25 2.68
CA LEU A 153 9.78 -12.39 1.48
C LEU A 153 11.05 -12.72 0.67
N VAL A 154 11.62 -13.92 0.87
CA VAL A 154 12.91 -14.30 0.26
C VAL A 154 12.84 -14.57 -1.25
N ASP A 155 11.63 -14.82 -1.76
CA ASP A 155 11.32 -15.07 -3.17
C ASP A 155 10.56 -13.93 -3.84
N ASP A 156 10.26 -12.87 -3.09
CA ASP A 156 9.58 -11.67 -3.58
C ASP A 156 10.55 -10.64 -4.18
N HIS A 157 10.00 -9.66 -4.89
CA HIS A 157 10.80 -8.54 -5.36
C HIS A 157 11.46 -7.83 -4.17
N PRO A 158 12.77 -7.53 -4.24
CA PRO A 158 13.47 -6.84 -3.17
C PRO A 158 12.76 -5.55 -2.76
N ILE A 159 12.68 -5.32 -1.46
CA ILE A 159 12.21 -4.08 -0.84
C ILE A 159 13.14 -3.72 0.31
N ASN A 160 12.96 -2.52 0.88
CA ASN A 160 13.70 -2.02 2.03
C ASN A 160 15.22 -1.95 1.79
N PHE A 161 15.58 -1.42 0.62
CA PHE A 161 16.93 -1.02 0.23
C PHE A 161 16.92 0.41 -0.34
N THR A 162 18.05 1.10 -0.24
CA THR A 162 18.26 2.43 -0.84
C THR A 162 18.36 2.33 -2.36
N TYR A 163 17.58 3.15 -3.07
CA TYR A 163 17.70 3.32 -4.52
C TYR A 163 18.25 4.72 -4.81
N ASP A 164 19.55 4.78 -5.03
CA ASP A 164 20.30 6.01 -5.31
C ASP A 164 21.19 5.87 -6.57
N GLY A 165 21.91 6.94 -6.92
CA GLY A 165 22.82 6.95 -8.07
C GLY A 165 24.00 5.98 -7.95
N ALA A 166 24.40 5.60 -6.73
CA ALA A 166 25.46 4.63 -6.53
C ALA A 166 24.97 3.23 -6.92
N LEU A 167 23.75 2.86 -6.51
CA LEU A 167 23.11 1.62 -6.94
C LEU A 167 22.90 1.60 -8.45
N VAL A 168 22.45 2.70 -9.05
CA VAL A 168 22.32 2.81 -10.52
C VAL A 168 23.63 2.50 -11.23
N THR A 169 24.73 3.07 -10.74
CA THR A 169 26.07 2.86 -11.31
C THR A 169 26.54 1.42 -11.11
N ALA A 170 26.28 0.83 -9.95
CA ALA A 170 26.70 -0.53 -9.62
C ALA A 170 25.92 -1.60 -10.39
N ASP A 171 24.62 -1.41 -10.60
CA ASP A 171 23.75 -2.33 -11.34
C ASP A 171 23.90 -2.17 -12.86
N GLY A 172 23.98 -0.92 -13.35
CA GLY A 172 24.10 -0.59 -14.77
C GLY A 172 22.82 -0.78 -15.60
N GLY A 173 21.77 -1.39 -15.02
CA GLY A 173 20.46 -1.63 -15.65
C GLY A 173 19.31 -0.87 -15.00
N LEU A 174 19.60 0.18 -14.20
CA LEU A 174 18.61 0.99 -13.51
C LEU A 174 18.54 2.41 -14.06
N ARG A 175 17.36 3.01 -14.01
CA ARG A 175 17.12 4.43 -14.32
C ARG A 175 17.46 5.30 -13.12
N ASP A 176 17.67 6.59 -13.37
CA ASP A 176 17.96 7.59 -12.33
C ASP A 176 16.76 7.71 -11.35
N PRO A 177 16.94 7.48 -10.03
CA PRO A 177 15.85 7.54 -9.07
C PRO A 177 15.33 8.97 -8.80
N SER A 178 16.04 10.00 -9.27
CA SER A 178 15.62 11.40 -9.12
C SER A 178 14.61 11.86 -10.18
N VAL A 179 14.35 11.04 -11.21
CA VAL A 179 13.39 11.40 -12.26
C VAL A 179 11.99 10.82 -12.01
N PRO A 180 10.92 11.51 -12.44
CA PRO A 180 9.58 10.93 -12.45
C PRO A 180 9.48 9.70 -13.36
N PRO A 181 8.66 8.69 -12.99
CA PRO A 181 7.83 8.65 -11.79
C PRO A 181 8.58 8.15 -10.55
N ILE A 182 9.80 7.62 -10.68
CA ILE A 182 10.56 6.94 -9.60
C ILE A 182 10.69 7.84 -8.37
N ALA A 183 11.06 9.10 -8.54
CA ALA A 183 11.24 10.04 -7.45
C ALA A 183 9.99 10.20 -6.57
N GLY A 184 8.79 10.04 -7.15
CA GLY A 184 7.52 10.10 -6.42
C GLY A 184 7.09 8.78 -5.77
N TRP A 185 7.79 7.68 -6.06
CA TRP A 185 7.45 6.34 -5.57
C TRP A 185 8.36 5.89 -4.43
N LEU A 186 9.56 6.45 -4.29
CA LEU A 186 10.48 6.09 -3.22
C LEU A 186 10.03 6.68 -1.88
N VAL A 187 10.17 5.88 -0.82
CA VAL A 187 9.90 6.32 0.55
C VAL A 187 11.22 6.59 1.23
N GLY A 188 11.54 7.87 1.47
CA GLY A 188 12.82 8.26 2.06
C GLY A 188 14.04 7.78 1.25
N GLY A 189 13.90 7.68 -0.09
CA GLY A 189 14.96 7.16 -0.96
C GLY A 189 15.06 5.63 -1.00
N THR A 190 14.14 4.91 -0.36
CA THR A 190 14.09 3.45 -0.37
C THR A 190 12.95 2.92 -1.21
N VAL A 191 13.15 1.74 -1.80
CA VAL A 191 12.07 0.97 -2.44
C VAL A 191 11.27 0.28 -1.35
N GLN A 192 9.96 0.49 -1.31
CA GLN A 192 9.02 -0.15 -0.38
C GLN A 192 7.86 -0.75 -1.19
N CYS A 193 6.96 -1.51 -0.55
CA CYS A 193 5.73 -1.99 -1.20
C CYS A 193 4.96 -0.84 -1.89
N SER A 194 4.90 0.33 -1.25
CA SER A 194 4.22 1.52 -1.77
C SER A 194 4.90 2.16 -2.99
N SER A 195 6.14 1.78 -3.31
CA SER A 195 6.80 2.22 -4.54
C SER A 195 6.17 1.60 -5.78
N CYS A 196 5.54 0.44 -5.64
CA CYS A 196 4.78 -0.20 -6.70
C CYS A 196 3.27 -0.10 -6.47
N HIS A 197 2.83 -0.07 -5.21
CA HIS A 197 1.43 -0.12 -4.84
C HIS A 197 0.86 1.20 -4.29
N ASN A 198 -0.22 1.71 -4.89
CA ASN A 198 -1.04 2.81 -4.37
C ASN A 198 -2.34 2.27 -3.77
N VAL A 199 -2.35 1.98 -2.47
CA VAL A 199 -3.53 1.44 -1.79
C VAL A 199 -4.76 2.36 -1.84
N HIS A 200 -4.56 3.65 -2.11
CA HIS A 200 -5.63 4.63 -2.24
C HIS A 200 -6.14 4.79 -3.67
N ASP A 201 -5.62 4.03 -4.63
CA ASP A 201 -6.08 4.05 -6.02
C ASP A 201 -6.21 2.62 -6.55
N ASN A 202 -7.45 2.20 -6.83
CA ASN A 202 -7.75 0.88 -7.36
C ASN A 202 -7.90 0.87 -8.89
N PHE A 203 -7.43 1.91 -9.60
CA PHE A 203 -7.53 2.00 -11.05
C PHE A 203 -6.67 0.93 -11.75
N TYR A 204 -5.42 0.76 -11.33
CA TYR A 204 -4.56 -0.32 -11.81
C TYR A 204 -4.56 -1.47 -10.81
N ILE A 205 -5.13 -2.62 -11.16
CA ILE A 205 -5.25 -3.76 -10.24
C ILE A 205 -3.95 -4.60 -10.26
N PRO A 206 -3.40 -5.04 -9.11
CA PRO A 206 -3.90 -4.82 -7.73
C PRO A 206 -3.23 -3.60 -7.06
N PHE A 207 -3.88 -2.45 -7.12
CA PHE A 207 -3.41 -1.18 -6.55
C PHE A 207 -2.04 -0.75 -7.05
N LEU A 208 -1.72 -0.84 -8.33
CA LEU A 208 -0.42 -0.44 -8.87
C LEU A 208 -0.37 1.09 -9.09
N ASN A 209 0.82 1.69 -8.89
CA ASN A 209 1.07 3.10 -9.20
C ASN A 209 0.90 3.43 -10.70
N THR A 210 1.00 2.42 -11.57
CA THR A 210 0.79 2.53 -13.02
C THR A 210 0.34 1.18 -13.59
N THR A 211 -0.05 1.14 -14.86
CA THR A 211 -0.33 -0.11 -15.57
C THR A 211 0.89 -1.03 -15.59
N ASN A 212 0.66 -2.34 -15.56
CA ASN A 212 1.71 -3.33 -15.85
C ASN A 212 1.62 -3.91 -17.27
N THR A 213 0.85 -3.27 -18.16
CA THR A 213 0.79 -3.66 -19.58
C THR A 213 2.19 -3.54 -20.18
N ALA A 214 2.67 -4.59 -20.85
CA ALA A 214 4.02 -4.67 -21.40
C ALA A 214 5.13 -4.35 -20.36
N SER A 215 4.92 -4.75 -19.10
CA SER A 215 5.86 -4.51 -17.99
C SER A 215 6.13 -3.03 -17.70
N ALA A 216 5.19 -2.13 -18.03
CA ALA A 216 5.33 -0.68 -17.88
C ALA A 216 5.74 -0.25 -16.46
N LEU A 217 5.25 -0.94 -15.42
CA LEU A 217 5.68 -0.73 -14.04
C LEU A 217 7.17 -1.07 -13.84
N CYS A 218 7.60 -2.23 -14.35
CA CYS A 218 8.98 -2.69 -14.18
C CYS A 218 9.98 -1.80 -14.92
N VAL A 219 9.67 -1.43 -16.17
CA VAL A 219 10.54 -0.61 -17.00
C VAL A 219 10.55 0.87 -16.60
N ALA A 220 9.73 1.24 -15.62
CA ALA A 220 9.84 2.54 -14.95
C ALA A 220 11.14 2.68 -14.16
N CYS A 221 11.70 1.57 -13.65
CA CYS A 221 12.98 1.54 -12.93
C CYS A 221 14.07 0.80 -13.72
N HIS A 222 13.71 -0.26 -14.44
CA HIS A 222 14.67 -1.09 -15.16
C HIS A 222 14.86 -0.68 -16.62
N ILE A 223 16.10 -0.75 -17.07
CA ILE A 223 16.51 -0.66 -18.46
C ILE A 223 16.67 -2.11 -18.95
N LYS A 224 15.74 -2.56 -19.80
CA LYS A 224 15.69 -3.92 -20.37
C LYS A 224 15.70 -3.84 -21.89
#